data_AF-A0AB39YBR2-F1
#
_entry.id   AF-A0AB39YBR2-F1
#
_cell.length_a   1.000
_cell.length_b   1.000
_cell.length_c   1.000
_cell.angle_alpha   90.00
_cell.angle_beta   90.00
_cell.angle_gamma   90.00
#
_symmetry.space_group_name_H-M   'P 1'
#
loop_
_entity.id
_entity.type
_entity.pdbx_description
1 polymer ?
#
loop_
_entity_poly.entity_id
_entity_poly.type
_entity_poly.pdbx_seq_one_letter_code
_entity_poly.pdbx_strand_id
1 'polypeptide(L)'
;MRLRTVVVAAASALTLLVAVPGSATAATGEFSYSYVGLDGEPRQERLLDPESDECVGIPEVADPNSSEPAFSPRNRTDAVARVFTNADCTGDHFDLRAFTGHGSERLKLRSVVFLP
;
A
#
# COMPACT_ATOMS: atom_id res chain seq x y z
N MET A 1 30.95 51.44 -24.41
CA MET A 1 31.13 49.97 -24.36
C MET A 1 31.93 49.63 -23.11
N ARG A 2 31.22 49.21 -22.06
CA ARG A 2 31.23 47.84 -21.49
C ARG A 2 32.16 47.72 -20.27
N LEU A 3 31.64 48.20 -19.14
CA LEU A 3 31.95 47.73 -17.78
C LEU A 3 31.71 46.21 -17.72
N ARG A 4 32.76 45.41 -17.86
CA ARG A 4 32.69 43.96 -17.64
C ARG A 4 34.06 43.50 -17.17
N THR A 5 34.13 43.04 -15.91
CA THR A 5 34.77 41.79 -15.46
C THR A 5 35.24 41.89 -14.01
N VAL A 6 34.33 42.09 -13.05
CA VAL A 6 34.59 41.70 -11.66
C VAL A 6 33.25 41.29 -11.05
N VAL A 7 33.27 40.24 -10.22
CA VAL A 7 32.13 39.68 -9.44
C VAL A 7 31.15 38.90 -10.35
N VAL A 8 30.93 37.59 -10.23
CA VAL A 8 30.50 36.78 -9.07
C VAL A 8 30.86 35.32 -9.38
N ALA A 9 31.72 34.71 -8.57
CA ALA A 9 31.96 33.26 -8.59
C ALA A 9 31.82 32.75 -7.15
N ALA A 10 30.60 32.75 -6.61
CA ALA A 10 30.25 32.09 -5.36
C ALA A 10 28.73 32.18 -5.13
N ALA A 11 27.95 31.22 -5.62
CA ALA A 11 26.60 30.91 -5.10
C ALA A 11 26.01 29.70 -5.84
N SER A 12 26.60 28.53 -5.66
CA SER A 12 25.93 27.27 -6.04
C SER A 12 26.23 26.23 -4.97
N ALA A 13 25.88 26.59 -3.74
CA ALA A 13 25.74 25.67 -2.63
C ALA A 13 24.40 26.01 -1.96
N LEU A 14 23.68 24.98 -1.53
CA LEU A 14 22.47 25.04 -0.70
C LEU A 14 21.10 25.00 -1.40
N THR A 15 20.82 23.94 -2.17
CA THR A 15 19.45 23.42 -2.35
C THR A 15 19.42 21.89 -2.26
N LEU A 16 19.98 21.33 -1.19
CA LEU A 16 19.87 19.89 -0.87
C LEU A 16 19.38 19.69 0.58
N LEU A 17 18.33 20.41 0.94
CA LEU A 17 17.51 20.22 2.15
C LEU A 17 16.09 20.27 1.59
N VAL A 18 15.30 19.20 1.54
CA VAL A 18 14.81 18.41 2.66
C VAL A 18 14.33 17.07 2.12
N ALA A 19 15.10 15.99 2.30
CA ALA A 19 14.50 14.66 2.38
C ALA A 19 14.14 14.47 3.85
N VAL A 20 12.92 14.81 4.26
CA VAL A 20 12.43 14.33 5.56
C VAL A 20 12.44 12.80 5.42
N PRO A 21 13.13 12.05 6.28
CA PRO A 21 12.84 10.63 6.39
C PRO A 21 11.38 10.54 6.83
N GLY A 22 10.47 10.30 5.90
CA GLY A 22 9.14 9.84 6.24
C GLY A 22 9.36 8.62 7.10
N SER A 23 8.97 8.70 8.37
CA SER A 23 9.09 7.55 9.26
C SER A 23 8.13 6.51 8.72
N ALA A 24 8.63 5.59 7.89
CA ALA A 24 7.89 4.44 7.43
C ALA A 24 7.54 3.64 8.67
N THR A 25 6.29 3.76 9.11
CA THR A 25 5.73 2.92 10.16
C THR A 25 5.14 1.72 9.44
N ALA A 26 5.58 0.52 9.80
CA ALA A 26 5.06 -0.72 9.25
C ALA A 26 4.14 -1.37 10.28
N ALA A 27 3.03 -1.94 9.82
CA ALA A 27 2.18 -2.79 10.65
C ALA A 27 2.91 -4.11 10.90
N THR A 28 3.22 -4.42 12.14
CA THR A 28 3.99 -5.63 12.49
C THR A 28 3.09 -6.86 12.38
N GLY A 29 3.48 -7.84 11.57
CA GLY A 29 2.81 -9.14 11.45
C GLY A 29 2.49 -9.52 10.00
N GLU A 30 1.40 -10.28 9.84
CA GLU A 30 1.02 -10.84 8.54
C GLU A 30 -0.40 -10.45 8.15
N PHE A 31 -0.58 -9.96 6.93
CA PHE A 31 -1.88 -9.87 6.28
C PHE A 31 -1.94 -10.88 5.14
N SER A 32 -2.92 -11.77 5.14
CA SER A 32 -3.08 -12.77 4.08
C SER A 32 -4.43 -12.67 3.38
N TYR A 33 -4.46 -13.05 2.11
CA TYR A 33 -5.66 -13.05 1.28
C TYR A 33 -5.61 -14.19 0.26
N SER A 34 -6.77 -14.55 -0.27
CA SER A 34 -6.89 -15.50 -1.36
C SER A 34 -7.27 -14.82 -2.67
N TYR A 35 -6.86 -15.38 -3.79
CA TYR A 35 -7.25 -14.94 -5.14
C TYR A 35 -7.34 -16.16 -6.06
N VAL A 36 -7.96 -15.99 -7.23
CA VAL A 36 -8.05 -17.06 -8.23
C VAL A 36 -6.89 -16.93 -9.20
N GLY A 37 -6.07 -17.98 -9.32
CA GLY A 37 -4.95 -18.01 -10.26
C GLY A 37 -5.38 -18.14 -11.71
N LEU A 38 -4.43 -18.01 -12.64
CA LEU A 38 -4.69 -18.18 -14.09
C LEU A 38 -5.15 -19.60 -14.45
N ASP A 39 -4.86 -20.58 -13.59
CA ASP A 39 -5.32 -21.96 -13.66
C ASP A 39 -6.75 -22.16 -13.15
N GLY A 40 -7.38 -21.11 -12.61
CA GLY A 40 -8.72 -21.14 -12.03
C GLY A 40 -8.76 -21.63 -10.58
N GLU A 41 -7.61 -21.98 -9.99
CA GLU A 41 -7.54 -22.53 -8.64
C GLU A 41 -7.29 -21.41 -7.61
N PRO A 42 -7.89 -21.50 -6.40
CA PRO A 42 -7.59 -20.57 -5.32
C PRO A 42 -6.12 -20.65 -4.88
N ARG A 43 -5.48 -19.48 -4.81
CA ARG A 43 -4.13 -19.26 -4.29
C ARG A 43 -4.21 -18.37 -3.06
N GLN A 44 -3.21 -18.46 -2.19
CA GLN A 44 -3.09 -17.60 -1.01
C GLN A 44 -1.77 -16.85 -1.05
N GLU A 45 -1.82 -15.55 -0.79
CA GLU A 45 -0.66 -14.67 -0.71
C GLU A 45 -0.64 -13.89 0.60
N ARG A 46 0.51 -13.31 0.89
CA ARG A 46 0.81 -12.69 2.18
C ARG A 46 1.63 -11.41 2.03
N LEU A 47 1.24 -10.40 2.78
CA LEU A 47 2.02 -9.19 3.02
C LEU A 47 2.64 -9.34 4.42
N LEU A 48 3.96 -9.26 4.49
CA LEU A 48 4.72 -9.34 5.73
C LEU A 48 5.18 -7.95 6.12
N ASP A 49 4.90 -7.57 7.36
CA ASP A 49 5.21 -6.26 7.92
C ASP A 49 4.88 -5.09 6.96
N PRO A 50 3.64 -5.00 6.42
CA PRO A 50 3.31 -4.02 5.38
C PRO A 50 3.39 -2.58 5.88
N GLU A 51 3.72 -1.65 4.99
CA GLU A 51 3.75 -0.21 5.29
C GLU A 51 2.36 0.28 5.73
N SER A 52 2.33 1.01 6.84
CA SER A 52 1.14 1.66 7.38
C SER A 52 0.93 3.02 6.73
N ASP A 53 -0.32 3.48 6.74
CA ASP A 53 -0.77 4.75 6.14
C ASP A 53 -0.53 4.88 4.62
N GLU A 54 -0.08 3.80 3.96
CA GLU A 54 0.05 3.71 2.52
C GLU A 54 -1.00 2.78 1.91
N CYS A 55 -1.41 3.11 0.68
CA CYS A 55 -2.31 2.27 -0.08
C CYS A 55 -1.54 1.12 -0.73
N VAL A 56 -1.76 -0.10 -0.24
CA VAL A 56 -1.17 -1.29 -0.83
C VAL A 56 -2.17 -1.91 -1.81
N GLY A 57 -1.85 -1.84 -3.11
CA GLY A 57 -2.59 -2.55 -4.15
C GLY A 57 -2.27 -4.04 -4.16
N ILE A 58 -3.26 -4.88 -4.44
CA ILE A 58 -3.06 -6.33 -4.61
C ILE A 58 -2.77 -6.60 -6.09
N PRO A 59 -1.50 -6.87 -6.46
CA PRO A 59 -1.10 -6.91 -7.87
C PRO A 59 -1.76 -8.06 -8.64
N GLU A 60 -2.05 -9.17 -7.97
CA GLU A 60 -2.71 -10.33 -8.60
C GLU A 60 -4.13 -10.01 -9.07
N VAL A 61 -4.76 -9.00 -8.46
CA VAL A 61 -6.14 -8.60 -8.73
C VAL A 61 -6.27 -7.09 -8.94
N ALA A 62 -5.25 -6.42 -9.48
CA ALA A 62 -5.31 -4.97 -9.65
C ALA A 62 -6.27 -4.54 -10.78
N ASP A 63 -6.29 -5.28 -11.91
CA ASP A 63 -7.13 -4.96 -13.06
C ASP A 63 -8.52 -5.63 -12.96
N PRO A 64 -9.60 -4.86 -12.80
CA PRO A 64 -10.96 -5.40 -12.70
C PRO A 64 -11.49 -6.03 -13.99
N ASN A 65 -10.88 -5.77 -15.15
CA ASN A 65 -11.31 -6.35 -16.42
C ASN A 65 -10.69 -7.73 -16.70
N SER A 66 -9.62 -8.07 -15.99
CA SER A 66 -8.80 -9.25 -16.26
C SER A 66 -8.76 -10.24 -15.10
N SER A 67 -9.30 -9.89 -13.93
CA SER A 67 -9.20 -10.70 -12.71
C SER A 67 -10.41 -10.53 -11.79
N GLU A 68 -10.79 -11.61 -11.12
CA GLU A 68 -11.72 -11.56 -10.00
C GLU A 68 -11.04 -10.91 -8.78
N PRO A 69 -11.77 -10.19 -7.91
CA PRO A 69 -11.18 -9.63 -6.70
C PRO A 69 -10.64 -10.71 -5.76
N ALA A 70 -9.66 -10.33 -4.93
CA ALA A 70 -9.20 -11.15 -3.82
C ALA A 70 -10.34 -11.34 -2.80
N PHE A 71 -10.19 -12.31 -1.91
CA PHE A 71 -11.20 -12.68 -0.94
C PHE A 71 -10.61 -13.36 0.31
N SER A 72 -11.47 -13.61 1.31
CA SER A 72 -11.10 -14.24 2.58
C SER A 72 -9.87 -13.62 3.29
N PRO A 73 -9.78 -12.27 3.39
CA PRO A 73 -8.63 -11.63 4.00
C PRO A 73 -8.51 -11.98 5.49
N ARG A 74 -7.30 -12.06 6.00
CA ARG A 74 -7.00 -12.30 7.42
C ARG A 74 -5.94 -11.32 7.87
N ASN A 75 -6.28 -10.53 8.88
CA ASN A 75 -5.37 -9.57 9.49
C ASN A 75 -4.77 -10.15 10.78
N ARG A 76 -3.49 -10.48 10.73
CA ARG A 76 -2.67 -10.87 11.89
C ARG A 76 -1.58 -9.82 12.19
N THR A 77 -1.70 -8.63 11.61
CA THR A 77 -0.88 -7.48 11.97
C THR A 77 -1.37 -6.83 13.27
N ASP A 78 -0.56 -5.95 13.85
CA ASP A 78 -0.91 -5.11 14.99
C ASP A 78 -1.76 -3.88 14.63
N ALA A 79 -1.92 -3.58 13.35
CA ALA A 79 -2.71 -2.47 12.83
C ALA A 79 -4.13 -2.90 12.41
N VAL A 80 -5.06 -1.94 12.30
CA VAL A 80 -6.35 -2.18 11.64
C VAL A 80 -6.12 -2.21 10.13
N ALA A 81 -6.54 -3.28 9.46
CA ALA A 81 -6.46 -3.38 8.00
C ALA A 81 -7.80 -2.96 7.39
N ARG A 82 -7.85 -1.77 6.78
CA ARG A 82 -8.99 -1.30 5.99
C ARG A 82 -8.85 -1.78 4.57
N VAL A 83 -9.72 -2.71 4.16
CA VAL A 83 -9.71 -3.29 2.81
C VAL A 83 -10.72 -2.58 1.92
N PHE A 84 -10.41 -2.45 0.64
CA PHE A 84 -11.21 -1.71 -0.33
C PHE A 84 -11.56 -2.59 -1.53
N THR A 85 -12.77 -2.40 -2.05
CA THR A 85 -13.30 -3.15 -3.20
C THR A 85 -12.55 -2.87 -4.51
N ASN A 86 -12.03 -1.65 -4.69
CA ASN A 86 -11.28 -1.25 -5.87
C ASN A 86 -9.78 -1.13 -5.60
N ALA A 87 -9.01 -0.99 -6.68
CA ALA A 87 -7.61 -0.57 -6.58
C ALA A 87 -7.52 0.86 -6.01
N ASP A 88 -6.30 1.26 -5.64
CA ASP A 88 -5.96 2.61 -5.18
C ASP A 88 -6.77 3.09 -3.95
N CYS A 89 -7.25 2.15 -3.14
CA CYS A 89 -7.96 2.41 -1.88
C CYS A 89 -9.23 3.23 -2.06
N THR A 90 -9.99 2.89 -3.10
CA THR A 90 -11.27 3.52 -3.46
C THR A 90 -12.45 2.54 -3.37
N GLY A 91 -13.67 3.06 -3.45
CA GLY A 91 -14.90 2.27 -3.39
C GLY A 91 -15.34 1.94 -1.96
N ASP A 92 -16.16 0.90 -1.83
CA ASP A 92 -16.62 0.41 -0.53
C ASP A 92 -15.46 -0.20 0.25
N HIS A 93 -15.48 -0.05 1.57
CA HIS A 93 -14.42 -0.51 2.47
C HIS A 93 -14.95 -1.27 3.67
N PHE A 94 -14.07 -2.07 4.28
CA PHE A 94 -14.35 -2.80 5.51
C PHE A 94 -13.10 -2.88 6.40
N ASP A 95 -13.30 -2.75 7.72
CA ASP A 95 -12.20 -2.75 8.68
C ASP A 95 -12.03 -4.12 9.34
N LEU A 96 -10.83 -4.68 9.19
CA LEU A 96 -10.41 -5.91 9.87
C LEU A 96 -9.59 -5.54 11.10
N ARG A 97 -10.13 -5.88 12.28
CA ARG A 97 -9.47 -5.66 13.57
C ARG A 97 -8.04 -6.22 13.57
N ALA A 98 -7.13 -5.52 14.24
CA ALA A 98 -5.78 -6.02 14.53
C ALA A 98 -5.82 -7.42 15.15
N PHE A 99 -4.81 -8.23 14.82
CA PHE A 99 -4.55 -9.60 15.26
C PHE A 99 -5.60 -10.68 14.96
N THR A 100 -6.88 -10.31 14.82
CA THR A 100 -8.01 -11.26 14.83
C THR A 100 -8.99 -11.07 13.68
N GLY A 101 -8.94 -9.93 13.00
CA GLY A 101 -9.84 -9.59 11.90
C GLY A 101 -9.73 -10.58 10.75
N HIS A 102 -10.88 -11.02 10.23
CA HIS A 102 -10.93 -11.86 9.05
C HIS A 102 -12.24 -11.65 8.30
N GLY A 103 -12.18 -11.85 6.98
CA GLY A 103 -13.33 -11.90 6.09
C GLY A 103 -13.63 -13.32 5.63
N SER A 104 -14.87 -13.53 5.19
CA SER A 104 -15.24 -14.72 4.42
C SER A 104 -14.96 -14.52 2.94
N GLU A 105 -15.26 -15.53 2.12
CA GLU A 105 -15.15 -15.46 0.65
C GLU A 105 -16.02 -14.35 0.02
N ARG A 106 -17.00 -13.85 0.77
CA ARG A 106 -17.89 -12.75 0.37
C ARG A 106 -17.24 -11.38 0.51
N LEU A 107 -16.22 -11.24 1.37
CA LEU A 107 -15.50 -9.98 1.51
C LEU A 107 -14.49 -9.88 0.37
N LYS A 108 -14.76 -9.01 -0.60
CA LYS A 108 -13.95 -8.79 -1.79
C LYS A 108 -13.05 -7.57 -1.63
N LEU A 109 -11.82 -7.67 -2.10
CA LEU A 109 -10.84 -6.58 -2.01
C LEU A 109 -9.88 -6.56 -3.19
N ARG A 110 -9.33 -5.38 -3.48
CA ARG A 110 -8.23 -5.16 -4.44
C ARG A 110 -7.13 -4.25 -3.88
N SER A 111 -7.37 -3.59 -2.75
CA SER A 111 -6.36 -2.82 -2.04
C SER A 111 -6.62 -2.79 -0.53
N VAL A 112 -5.61 -2.42 0.23
CA VAL A 112 -5.65 -2.37 1.71
C VAL A 112 -4.77 -1.22 2.22
N VAL A 113 -5.21 -0.57 3.30
CA VAL A 113 -4.40 0.36 4.10
C VAL A 113 -4.32 -0.19 5.53
N PHE A 114 -3.14 -0.10 6.14
CA PHE A 114 -2.93 -0.46 7.54
C PHE A 114 -2.89 0.80 8.40
N LEU A 115 -3.76 0.87 9.40
CA LEU A 115 -3.95 2.02 10.29
C LEU A 115 -3.39 1.68 11.69
N PRO A 116 -2.31 2.35 12.14
CA PRO A 116 -1.63 2.05 13.39
C PRO A 116 -2.40 2.48 14.66
#